data_AF-A0AAW7DCE6-F1
#
_entry.id   AF-A0AAW7DCE6-F1
#
_cell.length_a   1.000
_cell.length_b   1.000
_cell.length_c   1.000
_cell.angle_alpha   90.00
_cell.angle_beta   90.00
_cell.angle_gamma   90.00
#
_symmetry.space_group_name_H-M   'P 1'
#
loop_
_entity.id
_entity.type
_entity.pdbx_description
1 polymer ?
#
loop_
_entity_poly.entity_id
_entity_poly.type
_entity_poly.pdbx_seq_one_letter_code
_entity_poly.pdbx_strand_id
1 'polypeptide(L)'
;MKAQNSRTVINELNKIQNSGLRLIRNINDVKCVTFLSGAKNKNYSFNKADLYLYENALLVVGYFKIGNYKFYKSALLFSQNERIINNQKNIKVISPKSFNLHSFNDDVYIEFDESNFINLNVEIRLKNLNEDDKNLIQI
;
A
#
# COMPACT_ATOMS: atom_id res chain seq x y z
N MET A 1 16.28 -11.18 17.39
CA MET A 1 15.06 -11.68 16.69
C MET A 1 15.16 -11.33 15.21
N LYS A 2 15.36 -12.34 14.35
CA LYS A 2 15.53 -12.15 12.90
C LYS A 2 14.21 -11.73 12.26
N ALA A 3 14.27 -10.66 11.46
CA ALA A 3 13.18 -10.05 10.71
C ALA A 3 12.63 -10.98 9.60
N GLN A 4 11.85 -12.00 9.99
CA GLN A 4 11.30 -12.96 9.03
C GLN A 4 10.32 -12.30 8.03
N ASN A 5 9.70 -11.17 8.40
CA ASN A 5 8.83 -10.39 7.51
C ASN A 5 9.58 -9.45 6.55
N SER A 6 10.83 -9.05 6.83
CA SER A 6 11.50 -8.06 5.96
C SER A 6 11.89 -8.67 4.62
N ARG A 7 12.28 -9.95 4.57
CA ARG A 7 12.68 -10.60 3.32
C ARG A 7 11.55 -10.66 2.30
N THR A 8 10.33 -10.99 2.73
CA THR A 8 9.17 -11.03 1.84
C THR A 8 8.85 -9.65 1.29
N VAL A 9 8.82 -8.63 2.16
CA VAL A 9 8.57 -7.26 1.72
C VAL A 9 9.66 -6.77 0.77
N ILE A 10 10.93 -7.01 1.09
CA ILE A 10 12.06 -6.65 0.22
C ILE A 10 11.94 -7.35 -1.14
N ASN A 11 11.57 -8.64 -1.17
CA ASN A 11 11.38 -9.36 -2.42
C ASN A 11 10.24 -8.76 -3.25
N GLU A 12 9.09 -8.44 -2.65
CA GLU A 12 7.99 -7.79 -3.36
C GLU A 12 8.38 -6.40 -3.88
N LEU A 13 9.09 -5.59 -3.07
CA LEU A 13 9.62 -4.30 -3.50
C LEU A 13 10.56 -4.45 -4.70
N ASN A 14 11.48 -5.41 -4.66
CA ASN A 14 12.39 -5.69 -5.76
C ASN A 14 11.64 -6.10 -7.03
N LYS A 15 10.58 -6.92 -6.91
CA LYS A 15 9.76 -7.28 -8.07
C LYS A 15 9.07 -6.05 -8.66
N ILE A 16 8.47 -5.21 -7.83
CA ILE A 16 7.77 -3.99 -8.29
C ILE A 16 8.74 -3.01 -8.93
N GLN A 17 9.93 -2.81 -8.35
CA GLN A 17 10.95 -1.96 -8.96
C GLN A 17 11.43 -2.47 -10.33
N ASN A 18 11.46 -3.78 -10.53
CA ASN A 18 11.84 -4.42 -11.79
C ASN A 18 10.66 -4.68 -12.74
N SER A 19 9.46 -4.20 -12.41
CA SER A 19 8.22 -4.45 -13.17
C SER A 19 8.09 -3.64 -14.47
N GLY A 20 8.97 -2.65 -14.67
CA GLY A 20 8.86 -1.67 -15.75
C GLY A 20 7.80 -0.58 -15.52
N LEU A 21 7.11 -0.56 -14.37
CA LEU A 21 6.22 0.53 -14.02
C LEU A 21 6.99 1.85 -13.84
N ARG A 22 6.46 2.91 -14.46
CA ARG A 22 7.07 4.25 -14.39
C ARG A 22 6.77 4.91 -13.05
N LEU A 23 7.79 5.07 -12.22
CA LEU A 23 7.69 5.81 -10.96
C LEU A 23 7.61 7.32 -11.24
N ILE A 24 6.61 7.97 -10.66
CA ILE A 24 6.38 9.41 -10.75
C ILE A 24 6.95 10.13 -9.52
N ARG A 25 6.63 9.62 -8.32
CA ARG A 25 7.03 10.25 -7.05
C ARG A 25 7.15 9.24 -5.92
N ASN A 26 8.02 9.53 -4.95
CA ASN A 26 8.10 8.82 -3.68
C ASN A 26 7.80 9.80 -2.53
N ILE A 27 6.94 9.38 -1.60
CA ILE A 27 6.59 10.12 -0.39
C ILE A 27 6.90 9.24 0.82
N ASN A 28 7.83 9.69 1.66
CA ASN A 28 8.30 8.90 2.79
C ASN A 28 7.62 9.29 4.10
N ASP A 29 7.52 8.33 5.02
CA ASP A 29 7.09 8.55 6.42
C ASP A 29 5.68 9.14 6.58
N VAL A 30 4.77 8.79 5.66
CA VAL A 30 3.36 9.16 5.68
C VAL A 30 2.68 8.48 6.86
N LYS A 31 1.96 9.26 7.68
CA LYS A 31 1.16 8.71 8.77
C LYS A 31 -0.04 7.99 8.20
N CYS A 32 -0.38 6.82 8.75
CA CYS A 32 -1.58 6.12 8.34
C CYS A 32 -2.31 5.48 9.52
N VAL A 33 -3.56 5.11 9.29
CA VAL A 33 -4.36 4.29 10.20
C VAL A 33 -4.93 3.13 9.40
N THR A 34 -4.77 1.92 9.93
CA THR A 34 -5.30 0.71 9.31
C THR A 34 -6.39 0.11 10.18
N PHE A 35 -7.55 -0.20 9.59
CA PHE A 35 -8.61 -0.96 10.26
C PHE A 35 -8.75 -2.33 9.59
N LEU A 36 -8.96 -3.35 10.40
CA LEU A 36 -9.02 -4.75 9.97
C LEU A 36 -10.28 -5.37 10.55
N SER A 37 -11.14 -5.90 9.69
CA SER A 37 -12.32 -6.67 10.10
C SER A 37 -12.29 -8.09 9.49
N GLY A 38 -12.79 -9.08 10.24
CA GLY A 38 -12.67 -10.50 9.87
C GLY A 38 -11.39 -11.17 10.39
N ALA A 39 -10.80 -12.07 9.58
CA ALA A 39 -9.60 -12.82 9.96
C ALA A 39 -8.38 -11.88 10.08
N LYS A 40 -8.00 -11.54 11.32
CA LYS A 40 -6.95 -10.54 11.60
C LYS A 40 -5.58 -10.96 11.04
N ASN A 41 -5.20 -10.43 9.88
CA ASN A 41 -3.83 -10.53 9.37
C ASN A 41 -2.99 -9.34 9.86
N LYS A 42 -2.03 -9.61 10.74
CA LYS A 42 -1.16 -8.59 11.35
C LYS A 42 -0.23 -7.89 10.34
N ASN A 43 -0.07 -8.41 9.11
CA ASN A 43 0.76 -7.76 8.09
C ASN A 43 0.12 -6.49 7.51
N TYR A 44 -1.19 -6.33 7.67
CA TYR A 44 -1.93 -5.13 7.28
C TYR A 44 -2.15 -4.17 8.45
N SER A 45 -1.59 -4.47 9.63
CA SER A 45 -1.58 -3.55 10.76
C SER A 45 -0.28 -2.77 10.74
N PHE A 46 -0.35 -1.47 10.43
CA PHE A 46 0.78 -0.55 10.42
C PHE A 46 0.29 0.90 10.62
N ASN A 47 1.17 1.80 11.09
CA ASN A 47 0.79 3.19 11.40
C ASN A 47 1.56 4.24 10.59
N LYS A 48 2.49 3.78 9.75
CA LYS A 48 3.26 4.60 8.82
C LYS A 48 3.42 3.88 7.50
N ALA A 49 3.60 4.62 6.42
CA ALA A 49 3.86 4.08 5.10
C ALA A 49 4.84 4.95 4.31
N ASP A 50 5.61 4.30 3.44
CA ASP A 50 6.26 4.96 2.31
C ASP A 50 5.40 4.70 1.08
N LEU A 51 5.15 5.74 0.29
CA LEU A 51 4.29 5.71 -0.88
C LEU A 51 5.13 5.87 -2.14
N TYR A 52 4.85 5.04 -3.14
CA TYR A 52 5.46 5.12 -4.46
C TYR A 52 4.35 5.24 -5.48
N LEU A 53 4.27 6.41 -6.09
CA LEU A 53 3.24 6.78 -7.04
C LEU A 53 3.77 6.41 -8.42
N TYR A 54 3.14 5.42 -9.04
CA TYR A 54 3.43 4.99 -10.41
C TYR A 54 2.33 5.48 -11.34
N GLU A 55 2.62 5.45 -12.64
CA GLU A 55 1.59 5.71 -13.65
C GLU A 55 0.47 4.64 -13.55
N ASN A 56 -0.73 5.07 -13.17
CA ASN A 56 -1.92 4.24 -12.93
C ASN A 56 -1.77 3.20 -11.79
N ALA A 57 -0.84 3.37 -10.85
CA ALA A 57 -0.73 2.50 -9.70
C ALA A 57 -0.15 3.20 -8.47
N LEU A 58 -0.54 2.74 -7.28
CA LEU A 58 -0.02 3.22 -6.00
C LEU A 58 0.55 2.06 -5.20
N LEU A 59 1.83 2.13 -4.87
CA LEU A 59 2.44 1.21 -3.92
C LEU A 59 2.46 1.84 -2.52
N VAL A 60 1.82 1.16 -1.56
CA VAL A 60 1.83 1.48 -0.13
C VAL A 60 2.73 0.48 0.58
N VAL A 61 3.83 0.96 1.16
CA VAL A 61 4.77 0.14 1.94
C VAL A 61 4.57 0.41 3.42
N GLY A 62 3.72 -0.39 4.06
CA GLY A 62 3.34 -0.21 5.46
C GLY A 62 4.42 -0.66 6.45
N TYR A 63 4.66 0.12 7.51
CA TYR A 63 5.63 -0.19 8.56
C TYR A 63 5.28 0.40 9.94
N PHE A 64 6.01 -0.07 10.95
CA PHE A 64 6.14 0.60 12.25
C PHE A 64 7.53 1.19 12.41
N LYS A 65 7.64 2.33 13.08
CA LYS A 65 8.92 2.98 13.38
C LYS A 65 9.25 2.79 14.86
N ILE A 66 10.44 2.26 15.16
CA ILE A 66 10.98 2.19 16.54
C ILE A 66 12.33 2.90 16.52
N GLY A 67 12.41 4.07 17.15
CA GLY A 67 13.55 4.97 17.01
C GLY A 67 13.77 5.38 15.54
N ASN A 68 14.97 5.13 15.02
CA ASN A 68 15.34 5.44 13.64
C ASN A 68 15.11 4.25 12.68
N TYR A 69 14.63 3.11 13.17
CA TYR A 69 14.47 1.90 12.36
C TYR A 69 13.03 1.74 11.85
N LYS A 70 12.88 1.41 10.56
CA LYS A 70 11.61 1.04 9.93
C LYS A 70 11.45 -0.48 9.92
N PHE A 71 10.33 -0.96 10.44
CA PHE A 71 9.94 -2.36 10.45
C PHE A 71 8.81 -2.59 9.46
N TYR A 72 9.19 -2.86 8.20
CA TYR A 72 8.23 -3.09 7.12
C TYR A 72 7.36 -4.33 7.38
N LYS A 73 6.06 -4.18 7.14
CA LYS A 73 5.02 -5.19 7.36
C LYS A 73 4.42 -5.69 6.05
N SER A 74 4.24 -4.81 5.08
CA SER A 74 3.61 -5.12 3.79
C SER A 74 4.08 -4.16 2.70
N ALA A 75 4.01 -4.64 1.46
CA ALA A 75 4.10 -3.85 0.24
C ALA A 75 2.85 -4.16 -0.59
N LEU A 76 2.00 -3.16 -0.78
CA LEU A 76 0.68 -3.31 -1.39
C LEU A 76 0.62 -2.45 -2.64
N LEU A 77 0.55 -3.08 -3.82
CA LEU A 77 0.42 -2.37 -5.09
C LEU A 77 -1.06 -2.32 -5.46
N PHE A 78 -1.63 -1.12 -5.49
CA PHE A 78 -3.01 -0.85 -5.86
C PHE A 78 -3.12 -0.33 -7.29
N SER A 79 -4.10 -0.82 -8.04
CA SER A 79 -4.46 -0.32 -9.37
C SER A 79 -5.85 -0.84 -9.76
N GLN A 80 -6.63 -0.04 -10.46
CA GLN A 80 -7.85 -0.40 -11.19
C GLN A 80 -7.58 -0.58 -12.70
N ASN A 81 -6.36 -0.30 -13.16
CA ASN A 81 -5.99 -0.47 -14.56
C ASN A 81 -5.79 -1.95 -14.91
N GLU A 82 -6.69 -2.51 -15.72
CA GLU A 82 -6.68 -3.92 -16.14
C GLU A 82 -5.37 -4.35 -16.79
N ARG A 83 -4.67 -3.46 -17.52
CA ARG A 83 -3.38 -3.81 -18.13
C ARG A 83 -2.32 -4.04 -17.07
N ILE A 84 -2.29 -3.24 -16.01
CA ILE A 84 -1.34 -3.43 -14.91
C ILE A 84 -1.69 -4.71 -14.16
N ILE A 85 -2.96 -4.94 -13.85
CA ILE A 85 -3.44 -6.14 -13.15
C ILE A 85 -3.07 -7.41 -13.93
N ASN A 86 -3.30 -7.45 -15.25
CA ASN A 86 -3.12 -8.65 -16.06
C ASN A 86 -1.67 -8.90 -16.49
N ASN A 87 -0.85 -7.86 -16.66
CA ASN A 87 0.52 -8.00 -17.17
C ASN A 87 1.55 -8.28 -16.08
N GLN A 88 1.26 -7.96 -14.82
CA GLN A 88 2.21 -8.10 -13.72
C GLN A 88 2.15 -9.49 -13.06
N LYS A 89 2.49 -10.54 -13.83
CA LYS A 89 2.35 -11.96 -13.42
C LYS A 89 3.04 -12.34 -12.11
N ASN A 90 4.09 -11.62 -11.70
CA ASN A 90 4.90 -11.93 -10.52
C ASN A 90 4.60 -11.05 -9.31
N ILE A 91 3.71 -10.06 -9.47
CA ILE A 91 3.38 -9.07 -8.44
C ILE A 91 1.89 -9.18 -8.17
N LYS A 92 1.52 -9.25 -6.89
CA LYS A 92 0.12 -9.16 -6.53
C LYS A 92 -0.34 -7.71 -6.65
N VAL A 93 -1.16 -7.44 -7.66
CA VAL A 93 -1.88 -6.15 -7.81
C VAL A 93 -3.24 -6.28 -7.14
N ILE A 94 -3.59 -5.33 -6.28
CA ILE A 94 -4.83 -5.29 -5.53
C ILE A 94 -5.74 -4.24 -6.17
N SER A 95 -6.91 -4.66 -6.65
CA SER A 95 -7.94 -3.71 -7.05
C SER A 95 -8.70 -3.24 -5.80
N PRO A 96 -8.69 -1.95 -5.46
CA PRO A 96 -9.40 -1.45 -4.30
C PRO A 96 -10.92 -1.53 -4.54
N LYS A 97 -11.64 -1.95 -3.50
CA LYS A 97 -13.11 -1.92 -3.45
C LYS A 97 -13.64 -0.50 -3.35
N SER A 98 -12.93 0.35 -2.60
CA SER A 98 -13.22 1.77 -2.48
C SER A 98 -11.92 2.57 -2.43
N PHE A 99 -11.92 3.71 -3.11
CA PHE A 99 -10.80 4.65 -3.13
C PHE A 99 -11.33 6.08 -3.13
N ASN A 100 -10.83 6.91 -2.22
CA ASN A 100 -11.21 8.33 -2.15
C ASN A 100 -10.02 9.18 -1.69
N LEU A 101 -9.63 10.15 -2.52
CA LEU A 101 -8.51 11.07 -2.23
C LEU A 101 -8.82 12.10 -1.14
N HIS A 102 -10.11 12.43 -0.94
CA HIS A 102 -10.59 13.49 -0.05
C HIS A 102 -11.64 12.93 0.91
N SER A 103 -11.28 11.90 1.67
CA SER A 103 -12.16 11.32 2.68
C SER A 103 -12.25 12.21 3.93
N PHE A 104 -12.85 11.69 5.00
CA PHE A 104 -12.98 12.41 6.27
C PHE A 104 -11.60 12.87 6.81
N ASN A 105 -11.53 14.12 7.28
CA ASN A 105 -10.28 14.84 7.62
C ASN A 105 -9.28 14.99 6.47
N ASP A 106 -9.75 14.91 5.22
CA ASP A 106 -8.93 15.06 4.03
C ASP A 106 -7.83 13.97 3.91
N ASP A 107 -8.10 12.82 4.53
CA ASP A 107 -7.30 11.60 4.41
C ASP A 107 -7.55 10.91 3.05
N VAL A 108 -6.53 10.30 2.47
CA VAL A 108 -6.71 9.35 1.35
C VAL A 108 -7.17 8.01 1.93
N TYR A 109 -8.34 7.55 1.51
CA TYR A 109 -8.97 6.31 1.95
C TYR A 109 -8.86 5.22 0.88
N ILE A 110 -8.44 4.03 1.30
CA ILE A 110 -8.36 2.82 0.46
C ILE A 110 -9.03 1.68 1.23
N GLU A 111 -9.99 1.00 0.60
CA GLU A 111 -10.61 -0.23 1.10
C GLU A 111 -10.36 -1.36 0.11
N PHE A 112 -9.99 -2.55 0.61
CA PHE A 112 -9.87 -3.75 -0.22
C PHE A 112 -10.15 -5.01 0.59
N ASP A 113 -10.51 -6.07 -0.12
CA ASP A 113 -10.69 -7.39 0.47
C ASP A 113 -9.46 -8.26 0.15
N GLU A 114 -8.98 -8.99 1.16
CA GLU A 114 -7.98 -10.01 1.00
C GLU A 114 -8.66 -11.38 1.04
N SER A 115 -8.75 -12.01 -0.14
CA SER A 115 -9.40 -13.31 -0.33
C SER A 115 -8.53 -14.46 0.16
N ASN A 116 -8.70 -14.81 1.45
CA ASN A 116 -8.51 -16.19 1.92
C ASN A 116 -9.88 -16.72 2.40
N PHE A 117 -10.00 -18.01 2.74
CA PHE A 117 -11.25 -18.71 3.13
C PHE A 117 -12.16 -17.99 4.15
N ILE A 118 -11.67 -16.95 4.82
CA ILE A 118 -12.43 -15.99 5.62
C ILE A 118 -12.12 -14.60 5.05
N ASN A 119 -13.14 -13.88 4.56
CA ASN A 119 -12.99 -12.53 4.04
C ASN A 119 -12.35 -11.62 5.09
N LEU A 120 -11.20 -11.03 4.76
CA LEU A 120 -10.56 -9.97 5.53
C LEU A 120 -10.76 -8.67 4.77
N ASN A 121 -11.45 -7.73 5.40
CA ASN A 121 -11.59 -6.39 4.86
C ASN A 121 -10.56 -5.46 5.54
N VAL A 122 -9.82 -4.73 4.71
CA VAL A 122 -8.75 -3.84 5.13
C VAL A 122 -9.07 -2.43 4.69
N GLU A 123 -9.07 -1.51 5.65
CA GLU A 123 -9.13 -0.08 5.39
C GLU A 123 -7.78 0.56 5.70
N ILE A 124 -7.31 1.43 4.82
CA ILE A 124 -6.11 2.25 5.01
C ILE A 124 -6.53 3.72 4.86
N ARG A 125 -6.14 4.55 5.84
CA ARG A 125 -6.25 6.01 5.77
C ARG A 125 -4.87 6.61 5.78
N LEU A 126 -4.45 7.24 4.70
CA LEU A 126 -3.19 7.98 4.58
C LEU A 126 -3.45 9.45 4.93
N LYS A 127 -2.70 9.98 5.89
CA LYS A 127 -2.99 11.27 6.51
C LYS A 127 -2.02 12.35 6.05
N ASN A 128 -2.50 13.59 6.01
CA ASN A 128 -1.70 14.79 5.77
C ASN A 128 -0.91 14.77 4.45
N LEU A 129 -1.45 14.13 3.40
CA LEU A 129 -0.93 14.31 2.05
C LEU A 129 -1.37 15.69 1.55
N ASN A 130 -0.45 16.42 0.92
CA ASN A 130 -0.80 17.68 0.27
C ASN A 130 -1.55 17.40 -1.04
N GLU A 131 -2.19 18.45 -1.58
CA GLU A 131 -2.98 18.35 -2.80
C GLU A 131 -2.14 17.93 -4.03
N ASP A 132 -0.90 18.43 -4.14
CA ASP A 132 -0.01 18.06 -5.25
C ASP A 132 0.26 16.55 -5.25
N ASP A 133 0.51 15.97 -4.09
CA ASP A 133 0.75 14.55 -3.92
C ASP A 133 -0.51 13.72 -4.22
N LYS A 134 -1.69 14.17 -3.74
CA LYS A 134 -2.97 13.48 -4.02
C LYS A 134 -3.30 13.49 -5.52
N ASN A 135 -3.07 14.60 -6.20
CA ASN A 135 -3.32 14.74 -7.64
C ASN A 135 -2.44 13.82 -8.50
N LEU A 136 -1.30 13.39 -7.97
CA LEU A 136 -0.42 12.42 -8.62
C LEU A 136 -0.84 10.97 -8.37
N ILE A 137 -1.73 10.70 -7.41
CA ILE A 137 -2.25 9.35 -7.16
C ILE A 137 -3.35 9.06 -8.18
N GLN A 138 -2.97 8.29 -9.20
CA GLN A 138 -3.86 7.78 -10.22
C GLN A 138 -3.82 6.26 -10.13
N ILE A 139 -4.92 5.63 -9.73
CA ILE A 139 -5.03 4.17 -9.63
C ILE A 139 -6.25 3.66 -10.37
#